data_AF-A0A1I6F4D9-F1
#
_entry.id   AF-A0A1I6F4D9-F1
#
_cell.length_a   1.000
_cell.length_b   1.000
_cell.length_c   1.000
_cell.angle_alpha   90.00
_cell.angle_beta   90.00
_cell.angle_gamma   90.00
#
_symmetry.space_group_name_H-M   'P 1'
#
loop_
_entity.id
_entity.type
_entity.pdbx_description
1 polymer ?
#
loop_
_entity_poly.entity_id
_entity_poly.type
_entity_poly.pdbx_seq_one_letter_code
_entity_poly.pdbx_strand_id
1 'polypeptide(L)'
;MTTEPTDTVLVLTALEPEYIAVRDLIESPEVQGHAAGTRFATGSIRGRAGRVVLALVGVGNQSAAALAERAISRFQPRAVFFAGIAGALHDDLDLGAVVVGTKVYAYHGGFEESAGFSARPQAWDADHELEEIARAVSRDDSWHAGLPDAPAVHFRPIAAGEVVINSRDTALAEHLRRTYGDAAAVELESAGSAKAAQLNRTPFLTVRGISDKADGDKHKTDAKGWRSVAARNAAAFTIAVVTQVLLPSERKSLPPKAIAWSSLLRPVDVNWRTDLTGSRSAVERCAVELHIVPVDDFGRLEDHGLDLLRDMLPAHGRARLLFKGTDQLTTAVTSQVVWVRSAPSPYGHSGLAVHRTGQRTTWSPLPNDHLGSMLDRDDLAERIEQALRLLAEIPDLPTPASVALAAGLEPVAGLTEDDAHTPRRHAGSSRVAPHVRVLPADMVPFTTLLAHPAEVADEISARLHLAFQQAH
;
A
#
# COMPACT_ATOMS: atom_id res chain seq x y z
N MET A 1 -9.87 10.62 3.79
CA MET A 1 -9.13 9.46 4.31
C MET A 1 -8.73 8.61 3.13
N THR A 2 -7.54 8.83 2.60
CA THR A 2 -6.86 7.89 1.70
C THR A 2 -6.20 6.85 2.60
N THR A 3 -6.87 5.72 2.79
CA THR A 3 -6.29 4.56 3.48
C THR A 3 -5.17 4.01 2.60
N GLU A 4 -3.96 3.93 3.14
CA GLU A 4 -2.87 3.08 2.62
C GLU A 4 -3.47 1.75 2.10
N PRO A 5 -3.12 1.29 0.89
CA PRO A 5 -3.62 0.01 0.39
C PRO A 5 -3.19 -1.09 1.36
N THR A 6 -4.15 -1.78 1.95
CA THR A 6 -3.82 -2.91 2.82
C THR A 6 -3.24 -4.05 1.95
N ASP A 7 -2.19 -4.72 2.43
CA ASP A 7 -1.67 -5.95 1.83
C ASP A 7 -2.60 -7.15 2.07
N THR A 8 -3.91 -6.92 1.98
CA THR A 8 -4.94 -7.92 2.25
C THR A 8 -5.76 -8.19 1.00
N VAL A 9 -5.88 -9.46 0.63
CA VAL A 9 -6.80 -9.92 -0.40
C VAL A 9 -7.88 -10.78 0.24
N LEU A 10 -9.13 -10.52 -0.14
CA LEU A 10 -10.29 -11.28 0.31
C LEU A 10 -10.66 -12.32 -0.74
N VAL A 11 -10.78 -13.58 -0.34
CA VAL A 11 -11.28 -14.68 -1.17
C VAL A 11 -12.60 -15.18 -0.59
N LEU A 12 -13.64 -15.19 -1.42
CA LEU A 12 -14.98 -15.65 -1.10
C LEU A 12 -15.26 -17.00 -1.76
N THR A 13 -15.99 -17.84 -1.06
CA THR A 13 -16.41 -19.18 -1.51
C THR A 13 -17.86 -19.44 -1.05
N ALA A 14 -18.63 -20.25 -1.76
CA ALA A 14 -20.04 -20.51 -1.44
C ALA A 14 -20.24 -21.84 -0.70
N LEU A 15 -19.44 -22.85 -1.05
CA LEU A 15 -19.62 -24.24 -0.64
C LEU A 15 -18.39 -24.78 0.10
N GLU A 16 -18.61 -25.77 0.98
CA GLU A 16 -17.55 -26.39 1.77
C GLU A 16 -16.38 -26.94 0.92
N PRO A 17 -16.59 -27.64 -0.22
CA PRO A 17 -15.48 -28.10 -1.06
C PRO A 17 -14.64 -26.96 -1.65
N GLU A 18 -15.26 -25.81 -1.92
CA GLU A 18 -14.58 -24.61 -2.44
C GLU A 18 -13.77 -23.95 -1.34
N TYR A 19 -14.36 -23.80 -0.15
CA TYR A 19 -13.68 -23.28 1.03
C TYR A 19 -12.46 -24.12 1.39
N ILE A 20 -12.61 -25.44 1.45
CA ILE A 20 -11.51 -26.37 1.72
C ILE A 20 -10.42 -26.24 0.66
N ALA A 21 -10.79 -26.19 -0.62
CA ALA A 21 -9.82 -26.08 -1.72
C ALA A 21 -8.97 -24.80 -1.63
N VAL A 22 -9.55 -23.67 -1.25
CA VAL A 22 -8.80 -22.42 -1.04
C VAL A 22 -8.00 -22.48 0.27
N ARG A 23 -8.61 -22.95 1.37
CA ARG A 23 -7.99 -23.02 2.69
C ARG A 23 -6.70 -23.85 2.67
N ASP A 24 -6.70 -24.97 1.95
CA ASP A 24 -5.54 -25.88 1.87
C ASP A 24 -4.33 -25.25 1.15
N LEU A 25 -4.54 -24.11 0.46
CA LEU A 25 -3.49 -23.31 -0.18
C LEU A 25 -3.02 -22.12 0.68
N ILE A 26 -3.64 -21.90 1.84
CA ILE A 26 -3.28 -20.85 2.79
C ILE A 26 -2.38 -21.45 3.88
N GLU A 27 -1.24 -20.80 4.15
CA GLU A 27 -0.34 -21.20 5.22
C GLU A 27 -0.87 -20.74 6.59
N SER A 28 -0.83 -21.66 7.56
CA SER A 28 -1.18 -21.43 8.97
C SER A 28 -2.48 -20.64 9.15
N PRO A 29 -3.62 -21.09 8.57
CA PRO A 29 -4.86 -20.33 8.62
C PRO A 29 -5.40 -20.25 10.06
N GLU A 30 -5.54 -19.03 10.57
CA GLU A 30 -6.16 -18.74 11.85
C GLU A 30 -7.62 -18.31 11.66
N VAL A 31 -8.53 -18.86 12.47
CA VAL A 31 -9.95 -18.50 12.40
C VAL A 31 -10.25 -17.33 13.31
N GLN A 32 -10.63 -16.20 12.73
CA GLN A 32 -11.05 -15.00 13.43
C GLN A 32 -12.57 -14.85 13.45
N GLY A 33 -13.11 -14.54 14.62
CA GLY A 33 -14.52 -14.23 14.79
C GLY A 33 -14.87 -12.77 14.48
N HIS A 34 -16.00 -12.56 13.83
CA HIS A 34 -16.70 -11.28 13.76
C HIS A 34 -17.71 -11.15 14.90
N ALA A 35 -17.93 -9.95 15.43
CA ALA A 35 -18.89 -9.71 16.51
C ALA A 35 -20.32 -10.15 16.14
N ALA A 36 -20.68 -10.06 14.84
CA ALA A 36 -21.95 -10.54 14.29
C ALA A 36 -21.96 -12.05 13.93
N GLY A 37 -21.00 -12.84 14.41
CA GLY A 37 -20.98 -14.31 14.29
C GLY A 37 -20.32 -14.90 13.05
N THR A 38 -19.99 -14.10 12.01
CA THR A 38 -19.22 -14.59 10.85
C THR A 38 -17.81 -15.00 11.26
N ARG A 39 -17.28 -16.05 10.65
CA ARG A 39 -15.89 -16.51 10.85
C ARG A 39 -15.10 -16.31 9.56
N PHE A 40 -13.87 -15.86 9.70
CA PHE A 40 -12.92 -15.65 8.62
C PHE A 40 -11.67 -16.47 8.88
N ALA A 41 -11.17 -17.23 7.91
CA ALA A 41 -9.83 -17.80 8.00
C ALA A 41 -8.84 -16.78 7.47
N THR A 42 -7.76 -16.52 8.19
CA THR A 42 -6.72 -15.56 7.80
C THR A 42 -5.37 -16.23 7.82
N GLY A 43 -4.57 -16.04 6.79
CA GLY A 43 -3.20 -16.54 6.73
C GLY A 43 -2.40 -15.86 5.63
N SER A 44 -1.33 -16.50 5.20
CA SER A 44 -0.45 -16.03 4.12
C SER A 44 -0.36 -17.06 3.00
N ILE A 45 0.20 -16.66 1.86
CA ILE A 45 0.60 -17.60 0.80
C ILE A 45 2.09 -17.88 0.95
N ARG A 46 2.50 -19.13 0.73
CA ARG A 46 3.89 -19.58 0.88
C ARG A 46 4.90 -18.70 0.16
N GLY A 47 5.85 -18.17 0.92
CA GLY A 47 6.97 -17.38 0.40
C GLY A 47 6.58 -16.01 -0.15
N ARG A 48 5.41 -15.48 0.22
CA ARG A 48 4.91 -14.18 -0.23
C ARG A 48 4.53 -13.30 0.95
N ALA A 49 4.87 -12.00 0.86
CA ALA A 49 4.35 -11.00 1.77
C ALA A 49 2.87 -10.75 1.46
N GLY A 50 2.06 -10.51 2.50
CA GLY A 50 0.63 -10.22 2.36
C GLY A 50 -0.28 -11.25 3.03
N ARG A 51 -1.52 -10.81 3.25
CA ARG A 51 -2.55 -11.52 4.02
C ARG A 51 -3.69 -11.95 3.11
N VAL A 52 -4.09 -13.22 3.19
CA VAL A 52 -5.31 -13.73 2.57
C VAL A 52 -6.37 -13.90 3.64
N VAL A 53 -7.55 -13.33 3.40
CA VAL A 53 -8.75 -13.54 4.20
C VAL A 53 -9.70 -14.41 3.40
N LEU A 54 -10.11 -15.55 3.94
CA LEU A 54 -11.04 -16.49 3.33
C LEU A 54 -12.37 -16.49 4.09
N ALA A 55 -13.47 -16.35 3.35
CA ALA A 55 -14.83 -16.43 3.89
C ALA A 55 -15.69 -17.45 3.11
N LEU A 56 -16.46 -18.23 3.86
CA LEU A 56 -17.56 -19.04 3.33
C LEU A 56 -18.84 -18.21 3.41
N VAL A 57 -19.38 -17.78 2.26
CA VAL A 57 -20.53 -16.88 2.19
C VAL A 57 -21.88 -17.60 2.01
N GLY A 58 -21.85 -18.91 1.74
CA GLY A 58 -23.05 -19.67 1.42
C GLY A 58 -23.57 -19.39 0.00
N VAL A 59 -24.66 -20.07 -0.35
CA VAL A 59 -25.26 -20.01 -1.69
C VAL A 59 -26.17 -18.78 -1.84
N GLY A 60 -26.15 -18.18 -3.02
CA GLY A 60 -27.07 -17.11 -3.42
C GLY A 60 -26.50 -15.69 -3.26
N ASN A 61 -26.95 -14.76 -4.10
CA ASN A 61 -26.35 -13.43 -4.20
C ASN A 61 -26.63 -12.58 -2.97
N GLN A 62 -27.73 -12.81 -2.26
CA GLN A 62 -28.07 -12.04 -1.06
C GLN A 62 -27.05 -12.29 0.06
N SER A 63 -26.75 -13.56 0.35
CA SER A 63 -25.77 -13.93 1.36
C SER A 63 -24.36 -13.51 0.94
N ALA A 64 -24.02 -13.75 -0.34
CA ALA A 64 -22.76 -13.33 -0.91
C ALA A 64 -22.53 -11.81 -0.79
N ALA A 65 -23.53 -10.98 -1.09
CA ALA A 65 -23.44 -9.53 -0.96
C ALA A 65 -23.25 -9.09 0.50
N ALA A 66 -24.09 -9.60 1.42
CA ALA A 66 -24.06 -9.19 2.83
C ALA A 66 -22.75 -9.58 3.53
N LEU A 67 -22.21 -10.77 3.23
CA LEU A 67 -20.98 -11.25 3.84
C LEU A 67 -19.73 -10.69 3.15
N ALA A 68 -19.79 -10.44 1.83
CA ALA A 68 -18.73 -9.70 1.13
C ALA A 68 -18.59 -8.28 1.68
N GLU A 69 -19.70 -7.53 1.81
CA GLU A 69 -19.68 -6.17 2.38
C GLU A 69 -19.07 -6.18 3.79
N ARG A 70 -19.53 -7.09 4.65
CA ARG A 70 -18.99 -7.23 6.01
C ARG A 70 -17.49 -7.49 6.04
N ALA A 71 -17.01 -8.36 5.15
CA ALA A 71 -15.60 -8.68 5.05
C ALA A 71 -14.79 -7.49 4.50
N ILE A 72 -15.31 -6.81 3.46
CA ILE A 72 -14.66 -5.62 2.88
C ILE A 72 -14.55 -4.51 3.92
N SER A 73 -15.65 -4.19 4.62
CA SER A 73 -15.69 -3.16 5.65
C SER A 73 -14.76 -3.45 6.83
N ARG A 74 -14.56 -4.72 7.17
CA ARG A 74 -13.64 -5.12 8.26
C ARG A 74 -12.17 -5.10 7.86
N PHE A 75 -11.85 -5.67 6.70
CA PHE A 75 -10.46 -5.96 6.32
C PHE A 75 -9.87 -4.94 5.34
N GLN A 76 -10.72 -4.08 4.76
CA GLN A 76 -10.39 -3.10 3.74
C GLN A 76 -9.44 -3.66 2.66
N PRO A 77 -9.77 -4.81 2.06
CA PRO A 77 -8.86 -5.52 1.16
C PRO A 77 -8.59 -4.70 -0.10
N ARG A 78 -7.41 -4.89 -0.69
CA ARG A 78 -7.06 -4.27 -1.98
C ARG A 78 -7.77 -4.91 -3.17
N ALA A 79 -8.22 -6.15 -3.03
CA ALA A 79 -8.97 -6.88 -4.04
C ALA A 79 -9.86 -7.95 -3.41
N VAL A 80 -10.97 -8.26 -4.09
CA VAL A 80 -11.89 -9.35 -3.74
C VAL A 80 -11.91 -10.36 -4.88
N PHE A 81 -11.70 -11.63 -4.52
CA PHE A 81 -11.85 -12.75 -5.43
C PHE A 81 -13.04 -13.60 -5.01
N PHE A 82 -13.78 -14.12 -5.98
CA PHE A 82 -14.71 -15.22 -5.74
C PHE A 82 -14.19 -16.48 -6.42
N ALA A 83 -13.84 -17.50 -5.63
CA ALA A 83 -13.45 -18.82 -6.11
C ALA A 83 -14.58 -19.82 -5.86
N GLY A 84 -15.05 -20.48 -6.91
CA GLY A 84 -16.11 -21.48 -6.75
C GLY A 84 -16.29 -22.37 -7.96
N ILE A 85 -17.37 -23.14 -7.97
CA ILE A 85 -17.76 -23.96 -9.12
C ILE A 85 -18.89 -23.29 -9.91
N ALA A 86 -19.08 -23.72 -11.16
CA ALA A 86 -20.17 -23.29 -12.02
C ALA A 86 -20.61 -24.41 -12.98
N GLY A 87 -21.81 -24.27 -13.52
CA GLY A 87 -22.30 -25.12 -14.62
C GLY A 87 -21.94 -24.48 -15.97
N ALA A 88 -21.48 -25.28 -16.93
CA ALA A 88 -21.19 -24.79 -18.28
C ALA A 88 -22.48 -24.54 -19.08
N LEU A 89 -22.56 -23.39 -19.75
CA LEU A 89 -23.65 -23.03 -20.67
C LEU A 89 -23.36 -23.41 -22.12
N HIS A 90 -22.11 -23.79 -22.42
CA HIS A 90 -21.66 -24.18 -23.76
C HIS A 90 -20.89 -25.51 -23.73
N ASP A 91 -20.93 -26.22 -24.85
CA ASP A 91 -20.35 -27.57 -24.97
C ASP A 91 -18.83 -27.58 -25.05
N ASP A 92 -18.22 -26.46 -25.49
CA ASP A 92 -16.78 -26.26 -25.60
C ASP A 92 -16.04 -26.17 -24.25
N LEU A 93 -16.77 -26.08 -23.13
CA LEU A 93 -16.18 -25.97 -21.80
C LEU A 93 -16.13 -27.31 -21.06
N ASP A 94 -14.97 -27.96 -21.04
CA ASP A 94 -14.80 -29.25 -20.38
C ASP A 94 -14.95 -29.19 -18.85
N LEU A 95 -15.32 -30.33 -18.26
CA LEU A 95 -15.36 -30.47 -16.80
C LEU A 95 -13.95 -30.24 -16.24
N GLY A 96 -13.87 -29.45 -15.16
CA GLY A 96 -12.60 -29.04 -14.57
C GLY A 96 -11.93 -27.86 -15.26
N ALA A 97 -12.42 -27.37 -16.40
CA ALA A 97 -11.94 -26.12 -16.99
C ALA A 97 -12.16 -24.94 -16.03
N VAL A 98 -11.27 -23.96 -16.08
CA VAL A 98 -11.36 -22.72 -15.31
C VAL A 98 -11.93 -21.62 -16.20
N VAL A 99 -12.92 -20.89 -15.68
CA VAL A 99 -13.52 -19.72 -16.32
C VAL A 99 -13.25 -18.50 -15.44
N VAL A 100 -12.52 -17.55 -15.97
CA VAL A 100 -12.35 -16.21 -15.39
C VAL A 100 -13.46 -15.32 -15.95
N GLY A 101 -14.31 -14.81 -15.06
CA GLY A 101 -15.45 -13.98 -15.44
C GLY A 101 -15.00 -12.59 -15.90
N THR A 102 -14.91 -12.36 -17.20
CA THR A 102 -14.61 -11.02 -17.78
C THR A 102 -15.74 -10.01 -17.56
N LYS A 103 -16.94 -10.53 -17.31
CA LYS A 103 -18.14 -9.78 -16.95
C LYS A 103 -19.08 -10.69 -16.17
N VAL A 104 -19.82 -10.13 -15.22
CA VAL A 104 -20.87 -10.83 -14.46
C VAL A 104 -22.22 -10.24 -14.82
N TYR A 105 -23.16 -11.05 -15.31
CA TYR A 105 -24.55 -10.66 -15.56
C TYR A 105 -25.45 -11.11 -14.41
N ALA A 106 -26.18 -10.19 -13.77
CA ALA A 106 -27.30 -10.55 -12.89
C ALA A 106 -28.54 -10.91 -13.73
N TYR A 107 -28.64 -12.18 -14.15
CA TYR A 107 -29.54 -12.57 -15.24
C TYR A 107 -31.03 -12.54 -14.88
N HIS A 108 -31.39 -12.42 -13.60
CA HIS A 108 -32.79 -12.30 -13.17
C HIS A 108 -33.38 -10.89 -13.35
N GLY A 109 -32.56 -9.87 -13.62
CA GLY A 109 -33.05 -8.49 -13.78
C GLY A 109 -33.83 -8.31 -15.07
N GLY A 110 -35.09 -7.87 -14.98
CA GLY A 110 -35.91 -7.60 -16.16
C GLY A 110 -37.33 -7.15 -15.82
N PHE A 111 -38.16 -7.09 -16.86
CA PHE A 111 -39.56 -6.68 -16.79
C PHE A 111 -40.44 -7.74 -17.45
N GLU A 112 -41.46 -8.22 -16.74
CA GLU A 112 -42.38 -9.26 -17.22
C GLU A 112 -43.68 -8.61 -17.71
N GLU A 113 -44.05 -8.90 -18.96
CA GLU A 113 -45.28 -8.43 -19.59
C GLU A 113 -46.00 -9.57 -20.31
N SER A 114 -47.21 -9.31 -20.82
CA SER A 114 -47.98 -10.30 -21.60
C SER A 114 -47.26 -10.78 -22.88
N ALA A 115 -46.30 -10.01 -23.40
CA ALA A 115 -45.46 -10.37 -24.53
C ALA A 115 -44.21 -11.20 -24.13
N GLY A 116 -43.99 -11.41 -22.82
CA GLY A 116 -42.87 -12.16 -22.24
C GLY A 116 -41.87 -11.31 -21.45
N PHE A 117 -40.81 -11.98 -20.97
CA PHE A 117 -39.76 -11.35 -20.17
C PHE A 117 -38.77 -10.53 -21.01
N SER A 118 -38.63 -9.26 -20.68
CA SER A 118 -37.63 -8.35 -21.24
C SER A 118 -36.46 -8.18 -20.27
N ALA A 119 -35.29 -8.73 -20.63
CA ALA A 119 -34.09 -8.64 -19.80
C ALA A 119 -33.60 -7.20 -19.64
N ARG A 120 -33.34 -6.81 -18.38
CA ARG A 120 -32.72 -5.53 -17.97
C ARG A 120 -31.73 -5.80 -16.83
N PRO A 121 -30.68 -6.60 -17.09
CA PRO A 121 -29.74 -7.04 -16.07
C PRO A 121 -28.86 -5.89 -15.60
N GLN A 122 -28.40 -5.96 -14.35
CA GLN A 122 -27.14 -5.31 -13.99
C GLN A 122 -25.97 -6.16 -14.49
N ALA A 123 -24.89 -5.49 -14.87
CA ALA A 123 -23.65 -6.14 -15.28
C ALA A 123 -22.46 -5.43 -14.65
N TRP A 124 -21.42 -6.20 -14.32
CA TRP A 124 -20.16 -5.70 -13.80
C TRP A 124 -19.03 -6.29 -14.62
N ASP A 125 -18.24 -5.43 -15.26
CA ASP A 125 -17.00 -5.85 -15.91
C ASP A 125 -15.97 -6.26 -14.85
N ALA A 126 -15.08 -7.18 -15.21
CA ALA A 126 -13.93 -7.51 -14.39
C ALA A 126 -13.05 -6.28 -14.18
N ASP A 127 -12.39 -6.21 -13.01
CA ASP A 127 -11.35 -5.21 -12.82
C ASP A 127 -10.20 -5.46 -13.82
N HIS A 128 -9.80 -4.41 -14.54
CA HIS A 128 -8.83 -4.51 -15.63
C HIS A 128 -7.48 -5.04 -15.15
N GLU A 129 -6.99 -4.59 -13.99
CA GLU A 129 -5.70 -5.03 -13.47
C GLU A 129 -5.77 -6.50 -13.05
N LEU A 130 -6.82 -6.90 -12.35
CA LEU A 130 -7.00 -8.30 -11.94
C LEU A 130 -7.14 -9.23 -13.15
N GLU A 131 -7.84 -8.80 -14.19
CA GLU A 131 -7.97 -9.57 -15.44
C GLU A 131 -6.62 -9.71 -16.16
N GLU A 132 -5.84 -8.64 -16.31
CA GLU A 132 -4.52 -8.70 -16.95
C GLU A 132 -3.54 -9.59 -16.18
N ILE A 133 -3.56 -9.52 -14.84
CA ILE A 133 -2.78 -10.43 -13.99
C ILE A 133 -3.24 -11.88 -14.22
N ALA A 134 -4.55 -12.13 -14.25
CA ALA A 134 -5.07 -13.47 -14.53
C ALA A 134 -4.66 -13.99 -15.91
N ARG A 135 -4.65 -13.14 -16.93
CA ARG A 135 -4.18 -13.48 -18.30
C ARG A 135 -2.68 -13.77 -18.33
N ALA A 136 -1.88 -13.08 -17.53
CA ALA A 136 -0.45 -13.38 -17.39
C ALA A 136 -0.25 -14.74 -16.71
N VAL A 137 -0.96 -14.98 -15.60
CA VAL A 137 -0.91 -16.27 -14.87
C VAL A 137 -1.35 -17.43 -15.77
N SER A 138 -2.39 -17.28 -16.59
CA SER A 138 -2.85 -18.36 -17.48
C SER A 138 -1.85 -18.76 -18.56
N ARG A 139 -0.83 -17.94 -18.83
CA ARG A 139 0.24 -18.25 -19.80
C ARG A 139 1.45 -18.96 -19.17
N ASP A 140 1.48 -19.05 -17.85
CA ASP A 140 2.54 -19.70 -17.09
C ASP A 140 2.05 -21.06 -16.57
N ASP A 141 2.71 -22.15 -16.93
CA ASP A 141 2.27 -23.48 -16.50
C ASP A 141 2.47 -23.74 -14.99
N SER A 142 3.18 -22.86 -14.27
CA SER A 142 3.48 -23.04 -12.85
C SER A 142 2.24 -23.10 -11.95
N TRP A 143 1.14 -22.46 -12.32
CA TRP A 143 -0.06 -22.38 -11.47
C TRP A 143 -0.78 -23.73 -11.29
N HIS A 144 -0.62 -24.66 -12.24
CA HIS A 144 -1.27 -25.97 -12.21
C HIS A 144 -0.31 -27.12 -11.92
N ALA A 145 0.95 -26.83 -11.54
CA ALA A 145 1.95 -27.86 -11.25
C ALA A 145 1.57 -28.85 -10.15
N GLY A 146 0.65 -28.48 -9.25
CA GLY A 146 0.10 -29.34 -8.19
C GLY A 146 -1.21 -30.05 -8.55
N LEU A 147 -1.71 -29.90 -9.77
CA LEU A 147 -2.96 -30.51 -10.23
C LEU A 147 -2.67 -31.78 -11.05
N PRO A 148 -3.60 -32.75 -11.08
CA PRO A 148 -3.42 -33.99 -11.86
C PRO A 148 -3.35 -33.76 -13.37
N ASP A 149 -4.10 -32.77 -13.85
CA ASP A 149 -4.23 -32.40 -15.25
C ASP A 149 -3.99 -30.90 -15.41
N ALA A 150 -3.71 -30.46 -16.64
CA ALA A 150 -3.62 -29.05 -17.02
C ALA A 150 -4.99 -28.54 -17.49
N PRO A 151 -5.81 -27.93 -16.62
CA PRO A 151 -7.12 -27.43 -17.01
C PRO A 151 -7.00 -26.24 -17.97
N ALA A 152 -7.86 -26.20 -18.98
CA ALA A 152 -8.00 -25.04 -19.86
C ALA A 152 -8.53 -23.83 -19.07
N VAL A 153 -8.06 -22.63 -19.41
CA VAL A 153 -8.50 -21.37 -18.82
C VAL A 153 -9.21 -20.54 -19.88
N HIS A 154 -10.47 -20.17 -19.60
CA HIS A 154 -11.31 -19.37 -20.49
C HIS A 154 -11.63 -18.02 -19.86
N PHE A 155 -11.49 -16.94 -20.63
CA PHE A 155 -11.86 -15.59 -20.21
C PHE A 155 -13.16 -15.20 -20.89
N ARG A 156 -14.29 -15.41 -20.21
CA ARG A 156 -15.63 -15.20 -20.78
C ARG A 156 -16.62 -14.73 -19.71
N PRO A 157 -17.73 -14.07 -20.08
CA PRO A 157 -18.73 -13.64 -19.12
C PRO A 157 -19.36 -14.80 -18.33
N ILE A 158 -19.91 -14.50 -17.16
CA ILE A 158 -20.61 -15.44 -16.27
C ILE A 158 -22.01 -14.90 -15.97
N ALA A 159 -23.00 -15.78 -16.00
CA ALA A 159 -24.37 -15.48 -15.60
C ALA A 159 -24.60 -15.87 -14.13
N ALA A 160 -24.95 -14.89 -13.30
CA ALA A 160 -25.17 -15.02 -11.87
C ALA A 160 -26.66 -14.86 -11.51
N GLY A 161 -27.22 -15.78 -10.73
CA GLY A 161 -28.62 -15.71 -10.29
C GLY A 161 -28.91 -16.56 -9.06
N GLU A 162 -30.11 -17.12 -8.95
CA GLU A 162 -30.56 -17.84 -7.74
C GLU A 162 -31.05 -19.27 -8.05
N VAL A 163 -30.97 -19.69 -9.31
CA VAL A 163 -31.51 -20.97 -9.76
C VAL A 163 -30.38 -21.87 -10.24
N VAL A 164 -30.31 -23.07 -9.67
CA VAL A 164 -29.42 -24.12 -10.19
C VAL A 164 -30.01 -24.66 -11.49
N ILE A 165 -29.32 -24.39 -12.60
CA ILE A 165 -29.70 -24.94 -13.92
C ILE A 165 -29.19 -26.38 -14.00
N ASN A 166 -30.12 -27.32 -14.11
CA ASN A 166 -29.83 -28.75 -14.31
C ASN A 166 -30.66 -29.34 -15.45
N SER A 167 -30.96 -28.53 -16.46
CA SER A 167 -31.54 -28.98 -17.73
C SER A 167 -31.44 -27.84 -18.75
N ARG A 168 -31.02 -28.18 -19.96
CA ARG A 168 -30.94 -27.25 -21.10
C ARG A 168 -32.29 -26.99 -21.74
N ASP A 169 -33.30 -27.83 -21.47
CA ASP A 169 -34.64 -27.76 -22.06
C ASP A 169 -35.62 -27.07 -21.12
N THR A 170 -35.22 -25.93 -20.57
CA THR A 170 -36.06 -25.10 -19.69
C THR A 170 -36.18 -23.69 -20.25
N ALA A 171 -37.29 -22.99 -19.96
CA ALA A 171 -37.48 -21.60 -20.37
C ALA A 171 -36.33 -20.70 -19.88
N LEU A 172 -35.81 -20.96 -18.67
CA LEU A 172 -34.68 -20.21 -18.13
C LEU A 172 -33.37 -20.53 -18.86
N ALA A 173 -33.07 -21.79 -19.17
CA ALA A 173 -31.88 -22.15 -19.94
C ALA A 173 -31.94 -21.58 -21.37
N GLU A 174 -33.12 -21.57 -21.99
CA GLU A 174 -33.34 -20.92 -23.28
C GLU A 174 -33.13 -19.40 -23.18
N HIS A 175 -33.68 -18.78 -22.15
CA HIS A 175 -33.49 -17.35 -21.87
C HIS A 175 -32.00 -16.99 -21.73
N LEU A 176 -31.25 -17.79 -20.96
CA LEU A 176 -29.80 -17.63 -20.80
C LEU A 176 -29.07 -17.70 -22.14
N ARG A 177 -29.35 -18.74 -22.95
CA ARG A 177 -28.74 -18.90 -24.27
C ARG A 177 -29.05 -17.76 -25.25
N ARG A 178 -30.29 -17.27 -25.25
CA ARG A 178 -30.73 -16.24 -26.21
C ARG A 178 -30.28 -14.84 -25.82
N THR A 179 -30.26 -14.54 -24.53
CA THR A 179 -30.03 -13.18 -24.01
C THR A 179 -28.58 -12.96 -23.61
N TYR A 180 -27.93 -13.99 -23.08
CA TYR A 180 -26.57 -13.97 -22.54
C TYR A 180 -25.70 -15.01 -23.25
N GLY A 181 -25.84 -15.11 -24.58
CA GLY A 181 -25.17 -16.15 -25.38
C GLY A 181 -23.63 -16.05 -25.43
N ASP A 182 -23.06 -14.98 -24.88
CA ASP A 182 -21.62 -14.82 -24.64
C ASP A 182 -21.16 -15.47 -23.32
N ALA A 183 -22.06 -15.66 -22.35
CA ALA A 183 -21.76 -16.19 -21.02
C ALA A 183 -21.35 -17.66 -21.07
N ALA A 184 -20.15 -17.95 -20.58
CA ALA A 184 -19.56 -19.28 -20.52
C ALA A 184 -20.27 -20.19 -19.50
N ALA A 185 -20.60 -19.64 -18.34
CA ALA A 185 -21.03 -20.43 -17.19
C ALA A 185 -22.14 -19.74 -16.39
N VAL A 186 -22.87 -20.54 -15.60
CA VAL A 186 -23.92 -20.10 -14.68
C VAL A 186 -23.60 -20.49 -13.24
N GLU A 187 -23.78 -19.54 -12.32
CA GLU A 187 -23.53 -19.67 -10.88
C GLU A 187 -24.45 -18.75 -10.06
N LEU A 188 -24.32 -18.72 -8.73
CA LEU A 188 -25.34 -18.16 -7.83
C LEU A 188 -24.87 -17.00 -6.93
N GLU A 189 -23.63 -16.54 -7.00
CA GLU A 189 -23.04 -15.63 -6.00
C GLU A 189 -22.33 -14.40 -6.57
N SER A 190 -21.80 -14.46 -7.79
CA SER A 190 -20.89 -13.43 -8.29
C SER A 190 -21.57 -12.07 -8.45
N ALA A 191 -22.86 -11.99 -8.76
CA ALA A 191 -23.55 -10.70 -8.87
C ALA A 191 -23.65 -10.01 -7.50
N GLY A 192 -23.91 -10.77 -6.44
CA GLY A 192 -23.95 -10.27 -5.07
C GLY A 192 -22.58 -9.75 -4.60
N SER A 193 -21.53 -10.55 -4.83
CA SER A 193 -20.16 -10.17 -4.46
C SER A 193 -19.64 -8.99 -5.31
N ALA A 194 -19.90 -8.98 -6.61
CA ALA A 194 -19.55 -7.85 -7.49
C ALA A 194 -20.27 -6.57 -7.04
N LYS A 195 -21.55 -6.66 -6.65
CA LYS A 195 -22.28 -5.51 -6.14
C LYS A 195 -21.68 -4.95 -4.85
N ALA A 196 -21.35 -5.82 -3.90
CA ALA A 196 -20.70 -5.41 -2.65
C ALA A 196 -19.34 -4.76 -2.90
N ALA A 197 -18.53 -5.32 -3.79
CA ALA A 197 -17.24 -4.77 -4.18
C ALA A 197 -17.37 -3.40 -4.88
N GLN A 198 -18.32 -3.26 -5.82
CA GLN A 198 -18.62 -1.99 -6.49
C GLN A 198 -19.01 -0.89 -5.51
N LEU A 199 -19.89 -1.19 -4.53
CA LEU A 199 -20.32 -0.21 -3.53
C LEU A 199 -19.16 0.28 -2.66
N ASN A 200 -18.16 -0.57 -2.44
CA ASN A 200 -16.97 -0.27 -1.65
C ASN A 200 -15.77 0.21 -2.48
N ARG A 201 -15.92 0.32 -3.82
CA ARG A 201 -14.84 0.66 -4.75
C ARG A 201 -13.62 -0.26 -4.62
N THR A 202 -13.87 -1.54 -4.37
CA THR A 202 -12.83 -2.57 -4.29
C THR A 202 -12.80 -3.38 -5.59
N PRO A 203 -11.63 -3.57 -6.22
CA PRO A 203 -11.46 -4.46 -7.36
C PRO A 203 -12.04 -5.85 -7.12
N PHE A 204 -12.72 -6.41 -8.12
CA PHE A 204 -13.37 -7.72 -8.03
C PHE A 204 -13.06 -8.59 -9.24
N LEU A 205 -12.78 -9.87 -8.99
CA LEU A 205 -12.67 -10.90 -10.03
C LEU A 205 -13.33 -12.20 -9.56
N THR A 206 -14.08 -12.87 -10.43
CA THR A 206 -14.59 -14.21 -10.16
C THR A 206 -13.90 -15.25 -11.02
N VAL A 207 -13.57 -16.38 -10.41
CA VAL A 207 -12.91 -17.52 -11.02
C VAL A 207 -13.73 -18.77 -10.69
N ARG A 208 -14.17 -19.48 -11.73
CA ARG A 208 -15.05 -20.64 -11.60
C ARG A 208 -14.45 -21.88 -12.22
N GLY A 209 -14.57 -23.01 -11.52
CA GLY A 209 -14.29 -24.33 -12.09
C GLY A 209 -15.57 -24.98 -12.61
N ILE A 210 -15.55 -25.56 -13.81
CA ILE A 210 -16.73 -26.20 -14.38
C ILE A 210 -16.98 -27.57 -13.71
N SER A 211 -18.07 -27.69 -12.94
CA SER A 211 -18.43 -28.93 -12.23
C SER A 211 -19.43 -29.81 -12.94
N ASP A 212 -20.25 -29.22 -13.82
CA ASP A 212 -21.29 -29.89 -14.59
C ASP A 212 -21.62 -29.11 -15.86
N LYS A 213 -22.42 -29.71 -16.75
CA LYS A 213 -22.79 -29.15 -18.06
C LYS A 213 -24.20 -28.53 -18.09
N ALA A 214 -24.81 -28.34 -16.90
CA ALA A 214 -26.16 -27.80 -16.71
C ALA A 214 -27.26 -28.51 -17.54
N ASP A 215 -27.07 -29.79 -17.86
CA ASP A 215 -27.81 -30.57 -18.86
C ASP A 215 -28.69 -31.69 -18.29
N GLY A 216 -28.74 -31.83 -16.95
CA GLY A 216 -29.49 -32.91 -16.28
C GLY A 216 -28.59 -33.99 -15.69
N ASP A 217 -27.31 -34.02 -16.05
CA ASP A 217 -26.38 -35.06 -15.61
C ASP A 217 -25.57 -34.66 -14.35
N LYS A 218 -25.95 -33.59 -13.65
CA LYS A 218 -25.25 -33.12 -12.44
C LYS A 218 -25.07 -34.21 -11.38
N HIS A 219 -26.06 -35.08 -11.15
CA HIS A 219 -25.92 -36.19 -10.20
C HIS A 219 -24.82 -37.19 -10.60
N LYS A 220 -24.63 -37.41 -11.90
CA LYS A 220 -23.57 -38.30 -12.41
C LYS A 220 -22.20 -37.65 -12.30
N THR A 221 -22.08 -36.35 -12.57
CA THR A 221 -20.80 -35.64 -12.43
C THR A 221 -20.41 -35.49 -10.96
N ASP A 222 -21.37 -35.22 -10.07
CA ASP A 222 -21.19 -35.19 -8.63
C ASP A 222 -20.73 -36.54 -8.09
N ALA A 223 -21.37 -37.64 -8.51
CA ALA A 223 -20.96 -38.99 -8.13
C ALA A 223 -19.53 -39.36 -8.59
N LYS A 224 -19.04 -38.71 -9.65
CA LYS A 224 -17.66 -38.84 -10.16
C LYS A 224 -16.66 -37.88 -9.47
N GLY A 225 -17.11 -37.06 -8.52
CA GLY A 225 -16.25 -36.16 -7.75
C GLY A 225 -15.87 -34.85 -8.46
N TRP A 226 -16.54 -34.48 -9.54
CA TRP A 226 -16.17 -33.30 -10.34
C TRP A 226 -16.28 -31.98 -9.58
N ARG A 227 -17.15 -31.87 -8.58
CA ARG A 227 -17.22 -30.69 -7.70
C ARG A 227 -15.90 -30.41 -7.00
N SER A 228 -15.24 -31.44 -6.49
CA SER A 228 -13.93 -31.30 -5.81
C SER A 228 -12.79 -31.05 -6.79
N VAL A 229 -12.86 -31.58 -8.02
CA VAL A 229 -11.88 -31.28 -9.09
C VAL A 229 -12.00 -29.83 -9.52
N ALA A 230 -13.21 -29.40 -9.89
CA ALA A 230 -13.52 -28.04 -10.30
C ALA A 230 -13.14 -27.01 -9.22
N ALA A 231 -13.49 -27.27 -7.96
CA ALA A 231 -13.14 -26.42 -6.83
C ALA A 231 -11.62 -26.27 -6.66
N ARG A 232 -10.85 -27.38 -6.74
CA ARG A 232 -9.38 -27.34 -6.66
C ARG A 232 -8.76 -26.55 -7.81
N ASN A 233 -9.23 -26.74 -9.03
CA ASN A 233 -8.70 -26.02 -10.19
C ASN A 233 -8.97 -24.52 -10.09
N ALA A 234 -10.19 -24.13 -9.69
CA ALA A 234 -10.55 -22.74 -9.47
C ALA A 234 -9.74 -22.11 -8.32
N ALA A 235 -9.57 -22.82 -7.20
CA ALA A 235 -8.79 -22.37 -6.06
C ALA A 235 -7.30 -22.19 -6.41
N ALA A 236 -6.69 -23.18 -7.09
CA ALA A 236 -5.30 -23.11 -7.52
C ALA A 236 -5.04 -21.90 -8.43
N PHE A 237 -5.89 -21.71 -9.46
CA PHE A 237 -5.79 -20.55 -10.33
C PHE A 237 -5.97 -19.24 -9.56
N THR A 238 -7.00 -19.17 -8.70
CA THR A 238 -7.28 -17.97 -7.90
C THR A 238 -6.08 -17.61 -7.03
N ILE A 239 -5.51 -18.56 -6.29
CA ILE A 239 -4.36 -18.30 -5.41
C ILE A 239 -3.11 -17.90 -6.21
N ALA A 240 -2.92 -18.44 -7.42
CA ALA A 240 -1.84 -17.99 -8.30
C ALA A 240 -2.02 -16.51 -8.73
N VAL A 241 -3.26 -16.08 -9.04
CA VAL A 241 -3.56 -14.67 -9.33
C VAL A 241 -3.39 -13.79 -8.08
N VAL A 242 -3.92 -14.22 -6.93
CA VAL A 242 -3.76 -13.51 -5.64
C VAL A 242 -2.28 -13.34 -5.29
N THR A 243 -1.45 -14.34 -5.57
CA THR A 243 0.00 -14.28 -5.36
C THR A 243 0.65 -13.13 -6.13
N GLN A 244 0.22 -12.90 -7.37
CA GLN A 244 0.72 -11.79 -8.19
C GLN A 244 0.15 -10.45 -7.75
N VAL A 245 -1.11 -10.40 -7.29
CA VAL A 245 -1.72 -9.17 -6.72
C VAL A 245 -1.03 -8.72 -5.43
N LEU A 246 -0.57 -9.68 -4.62
CA LEU A 246 0.17 -9.42 -3.39
C LEU A 246 1.64 -9.10 -3.62
N LEU A 247 2.15 -9.21 -4.85
CA LEU A 247 3.48 -8.69 -5.14
C LEU A 247 3.50 -7.18 -4.91
N PRO A 248 4.54 -6.64 -4.26
CA PRO A 248 4.78 -5.22 -4.25
C PRO A 248 4.77 -4.76 -5.70
N SER A 249 3.81 -3.92 -6.05
CA SER A 249 3.79 -3.38 -7.40
C SER A 249 5.07 -2.55 -7.54
N GLU A 250 5.90 -2.82 -8.56
CA GLU A 250 6.88 -1.84 -9.06
C GLU A 250 6.17 -0.62 -9.70
N ARG A 251 5.00 -0.25 -9.17
CA ARG A 251 4.42 1.05 -9.41
C ARG A 251 5.33 2.02 -8.69
N LYS A 252 6.25 2.62 -9.44
CA LYS A 252 6.58 4.03 -9.24
C LYS A 252 5.27 4.80 -9.35
N SER A 253 4.48 4.81 -8.28
CA SER A 253 3.35 5.71 -8.17
C SER A 253 3.91 7.11 -8.32
N LEU A 254 3.41 7.87 -9.29
CA LEU A 254 3.44 9.32 -9.12
C LEU A 254 2.72 9.58 -7.79
N PRO A 255 3.34 10.32 -6.85
CA PRO A 255 2.77 10.49 -5.52
C PRO A 255 1.34 11.05 -5.64
N PRO A 256 0.43 10.64 -4.73
CA PRO A 256 -0.91 11.22 -4.69
C PRO A 256 -0.79 12.75 -4.67
N LYS A 257 -1.71 13.41 -5.40
CA LYS A 257 -1.80 14.85 -5.65
C LYS A 257 -0.88 15.68 -4.74
N ALA A 258 0.28 16.06 -5.29
CA ALA A 258 1.37 16.73 -4.61
C ALA A 258 0.87 17.68 -3.51
N ILE A 259 1.46 17.55 -2.31
CA ILE A 259 1.46 18.58 -1.28
C ILE A 259 1.42 19.94 -1.96
N ALA A 260 0.45 20.78 -1.59
CA ALA A 260 0.27 22.09 -2.22
C ALA A 260 1.39 23.05 -1.78
N TRP A 261 2.57 22.89 -2.37
CA TRP A 261 3.67 23.84 -2.26
C TRP A 261 3.25 25.15 -2.90
N SER A 262 3.48 26.26 -2.20
CA SER A 262 3.25 27.60 -2.72
C SER A 262 4.57 28.34 -2.80
N SER A 263 4.81 29.11 -3.86
CA SER A 263 6.05 29.89 -3.98
C SER A 263 6.19 30.90 -2.84
N LEU A 264 7.41 31.04 -2.32
CA LEU A 264 7.71 32.09 -1.36
C LEU A 264 7.58 33.46 -2.03
N LEU A 265 6.83 34.37 -1.40
CA LEU A 265 6.71 35.75 -1.88
C LEU A 265 7.98 36.56 -1.65
N ARG A 266 8.80 36.17 -0.67
CA ARG A 266 10.09 36.80 -0.33
C ARG A 266 11.07 35.71 0.13
N PRO A 267 12.38 35.87 -0.14
CA PRO A 267 13.39 34.98 0.44
C PRO A 267 13.32 34.99 1.97
N VAL A 268 13.60 33.82 2.56
CA VAL A 268 13.66 33.64 4.01
C VAL A 268 15.10 33.30 4.38
N ASP A 269 15.63 33.99 5.39
CA ASP A 269 16.97 33.72 5.89
C ASP A 269 17.00 32.44 6.72
N VAL A 270 17.96 31.56 6.42
CA VAL A 270 18.17 30.30 7.13
C VAL A 270 19.49 30.39 7.89
N ASN A 271 19.44 30.19 9.21
CA ASN A 271 20.63 30.09 10.05
C ASN A 271 21.12 28.63 10.06
N TRP A 272 22.33 28.38 9.57
CA TRP A 272 22.87 27.02 9.45
C TRP A 272 23.66 26.62 10.70
N ARG A 273 23.84 25.32 10.93
CA ARG A 273 24.61 24.75 12.06
C ARG A 273 26.03 25.28 12.14
N THR A 274 26.64 25.57 11.00
CA THR A 274 27.97 26.20 10.93
C THR A 274 28.00 27.55 11.62
N ASP A 275 26.89 28.29 11.56
CA ASP A 275 26.73 29.61 12.18
C ASP A 275 26.50 29.49 13.69
N LEU A 276 25.93 28.36 14.12
CA LEU A 276 25.59 28.07 15.52
C LEU A 276 26.77 27.56 16.36
N THR A 277 27.56 26.66 15.79
CA THR A 277 28.52 25.86 16.55
C THR A 277 29.96 26.40 16.46
N GLY A 278 30.23 27.32 15.54
CA GLY A 278 31.49 28.07 15.42
C GLY A 278 32.75 27.23 15.19
N SER A 279 32.64 25.92 15.00
CA SER A 279 33.77 25.00 14.89
C SER A 279 33.46 23.87 13.91
N ARG A 280 34.17 23.88 12.78
CA ARG A 280 34.33 22.68 11.94
C ARG A 280 35.38 21.81 12.62
N SER A 281 34.96 20.72 13.27
CA SER A 281 35.92 19.72 13.73
C SER A 281 36.52 19.03 12.51
N ALA A 282 37.85 18.86 12.47
CA ALA A 282 38.53 18.17 11.37
C ALA A 282 38.13 16.68 11.23
N VAL A 283 37.35 16.13 12.17
CA VAL A 283 36.91 14.72 12.24
C VAL A 283 35.39 14.60 12.08
N GLU A 284 34.72 15.62 11.58
CA GLU A 284 33.25 15.60 11.45
C GLU A 284 32.78 14.69 10.31
N ARG A 285 31.81 13.81 10.61
CA ARG A 285 31.12 12.98 9.61
C ARG A 285 30.00 13.79 8.96
N CYS A 286 29.69 13.48 7.70
CA CYS A 286 28.59 14.13 7.01
C CYS A 286 27.30 13.95 7.82
N ALA A 287 26.63 15.05 8.11
CA ALA A 287 25.33 15.06 8.73
C ALA A 287 24.29 15.60 7.74
N VAL A 288 23.09 15.03 7.80
CA VAL A 288 21.91 15.69 7.24
C VAL A 288 21.44 16.73 8.25
N GLU A 289 21.26 17.95 7.77
CA GLU A 289 20.75 19.08 8.51
C GLU A 289 19.39 19.48 7.92
N LEU A 290 18.40 19.73 8.78
CA LEU A 290 17.05 20.10 8.38
C LEU A 290 16.58 21.33 9.16
N HIS A 291 15.87 22.23 8.47
CA HIS A 291 15.34 23.47 9.01
C HIS A 291 13.85 23.60 8.70
N ILE A 292 13.06 23.91 9.73
CA ILE A 292 11.70 24.43 9.61
C ILE A 292 11.75 25.93 9.93
N VAL A 293 11.43 26.78 8.96
CA VAL A 293 11.47 28.23 9.10
C VAL A 293 10.07 28.82 8.94
N PRO A 294 9.50 29.47 9.97
CA PRO A 294 8.23 30.18 9.83
C PRO A 294 8.28 31.26 8.73
N VAL A 295 7.21 31.37 7.94
CA VAL A 295 7.10 32.36 6.84
C VAL A 295 6.11 33.47 7.19
N ASP A 296 5.17 33.18 8.07
CA ASP A 296 4.22 34.11 8.64
C ASP A 296 4.80 34.92 9.80
N ASP A 297 4.03 35.88 10.33
CA ASP A 297 4.40 36.65 11.52
C ASP A 297 4.31 35.76 12.77
N PHE A 298 5.29 34.87 12.90
CA PHE A 298 5.48 33.98 14.05
C PHE A 298 5.70 34.74 15.37
N GLY A 299 5.97 36.05 15.28
CA GLY A 299 6.51 36.83 16.39
C GLY A 299 7.96 36.47 16.71
N ARG A 300 8.48 37.02 17.81
CA ARG A 300 9.79 36.66 18.35
C ARG A 300 9.60 35.99 19.69
N LEU A 301 10.30 34.88 19.91
CA LEU A 301 10.37 34.28 21.25
C LEU A 301 11.00 35.29 22.22
N GLU A 302 10.42 35.40 23.41
CA GLU A 302 11.00 36.20 24.49
C GLU A 302 12.23 35.49 25.07
N ASP A 303 13.14 36.25 25.71
CA ASP A 303 14.36 35.65 26.28
C ASP A 303 14.04 34.59 27.33
N HIS A 304 12.96 34.78 28.11
CA HIS A 304 12.46 33.77 29.05
C HIS A 304 12.02 32.47 28.35
N GLY A 305 11.47 32.56 27.14
CA GLY A 305 11.10 31.38 26.35
C GLY A 305 12.32 30.58 25.88
N LEU A 306 13.42 31.25 25.52
CA LEU A 306 14.67 30.58 25.16
C LEU A 306 15.30 29.84 26.35
N ASP A 307 15.20 30.40 27.55
CA ASP A 307 15.67 29.76 28.78
C ASP A 307 14.84 28.51 29.13
N LEU A 308 13.51 28.55 28.97
CA LEU A 308 12.66 27.35 29.17
C LEU A 308 13.03 26.23 28.20
N LEU A 309 13.23 26.57 26.93
CA LEU A 309 13.63 25.61 25.91
C LEU A 309 15.00 24.97 26.23
N ARG A 310 15.95 25.70 26.83
CA ARG A 310 17.26 25.15 27.24
C ARG A 310 17.11 23.88 28.09
N ASP A 311 16.13 23.90 28.99
CA ASP A 311 15.92 22.81 29.94
C ASP A 311 15.10 21.65 29.30
N MET A 312 14.27 21.95 28.30
CA MET A 312 13.37 21.00 27.64
C MET A 312 13.98 20.26 26.44
N LEU A 313 14.79 20.95 25.61
CA LEU A 313 15.33 20.37 24.38
C LEU A 313 16.14 19.08 24.58
N PRO A 314 16.96 18.90 25.65
CA PRO A 314 17.63 17.63 25.91
C PRO A 314 16.66 16.46 26.09
N ALA A 315 15.58 16.68 26.85
CA ALA A 315 14.57 15.66 27.12
C ALA A 315 13.76 15.34 25.85
N HIS A 316 13.37 16.36 25.09
CA HIS A 316 12.67 16.20 23.82
C HIS A 316 13.50 15.42 22.80
N GLY A 317 14.78 15.77 22.63
CA GLY A 317 15.69 15.07 21.72
C GLY A 317 15.87 13.60 22.09
N ARG A 318 15.90 13.25 23.38
CA ARG A 318 15.93 11.86 23.84
C ARG A 318 14.62 11.12 23.58
N ALA A 319 13.48 11.76 23.86
CA ALA A 319 12.16 11.17 23.63
C ALA A 319 11.90 10.88 22.14
N ARG A 320 12.51 11.66 21.25
CA ARG A 320 12.46 11.50 19.79
C ARG A 320 13.66 10.79 19.18
N LEU A 321 14.45 10.09 20.01
CA LEU A 321 15.58 9.25 19.59
C LEU A 321 16.71 9.97 18.84
N LEU A 322 16.76 11.31 18.86
CA LEU A 322 17.89 12.08 18.34
C LEU A 322 19.15 11.90 19.20
N PHE A 323 18.95 11.77 20.52
CA PHE A 323 20.00 11.52 21.49
C PHE A 323 19.76 10.18 22.20
N LYS A 324 20.84 9.41 22.40
CA LYS A 324 20.81 8.21 23.23
C LYS A 324 20.76 8.62 24.71
N GLY A 325 20.20 7.75 25.55
CA GLY A 325 20.16 7.99 27.01
C GLY A 325 21.55 8.15 27.64
N THR A 326 22.57 7.56 27.02
CA THR A 326 23.98 7.61 27.44
C THR A 326 24.75 8.81 26.90
N ASP A 327 24.18 9.57 25.95
CA ASP A 327 24.91 10.67 25.32
C ASP A 327 25.13 11.79 26.34
N GLN A 328 26.38 12.26 26.39
CA GLN A 328 26.72 13.50 27.08
C GLN A 328 26.25 14.67 26.21
N LEU A 329 25.41 15.53 26.77
CA LEU A 329 24.80 16.65 26.07
C LEU A 329 25.40 17.97 26.54
N THR A 330 25.66 18.87 25.59
CA THR A 330 26.04 20.26 25.85
C THR A 330 24.92 21.16 25.37
N THR A 331 24.41 22.01 26.26
CA THR A 331 23.38 23.01 25.97
C THR A 331 23.98 24.41 26.04
N ALA A 332 23.62 25.29 25.09
CA ALA A 332 23.96 26.71 25.19
C ALA A 332 22.76 27.57 24.75
N VAL A 333 22.68 28.76 25.34
CA VAL A 333 21.69 29.77 25.00
C VAL A 333 22.38 31.12 24.78
N THR A 334 21.92 31.84 23.77
CA THR A 334 22.30 33.22 23.46
C THR A 334 21.04 34.07 23.31
N SER A 335 21.18 35.37 23.05
CA SER A 335 20.02 36.24 22.80
C SER A 335 19.24 35.92 21.52
N GLN A 336 19.77 35.04 20.64
CA GLN A 336 19.18 34.69 19.35
C GLN A 336 18.80 33.22 19.20
N VAL A 337 19.37 32.32 20.00
CA VAL A 337 19.21 30.87 19.80
C VAL A 337 19.50 30.10 21.08
N VAL A 338 18.77 29.02 21.26
CA VAL A 338 19.10 27.94 22.19
C VAL A 338 19.38 26.67 21.39
N TRP A 339 20.41 25.93 21.78
CA TRP A 339 20.74 24.67 21.15
C TRP A 339 21.27 23.64 22.15
N VAL A 340 21.11 22.37 21.78
CA VAL A 340 21.65 21.20 22.46
C VAL A 340 22.35 20.32 21.44
N ARG A 341 23.52 19.78 21.78
CA ARG A 341 24.20 18.77 20.95
C ARG A 341 24.76 17.64 21.79
N SER A 342 24.93 16.47 21.16
CA SER A 342 25.72 15.39 21.72
C SER A 342 27.22 15.69 21.62
N ALA A 343 28.01 15.13 22.54
CA ALA A 343 29.46 15.19 22.46
C ALA A 343 29.96 14.65 21.10
N PRO A 344 31.03 15.24 20.53
CA PRO A 344 31.65 14.72 19.30
C PRO A 344 32.04 13.24 19.43
N SER A 345 31.77 12.44 18.41
CA SER A 345 32.17 11.03 18.33
C SER A 345 32.75 10.69 16.94
N PRO A 346 33.48 9.56 16.79
CA PRO A 346 33.94 9.08 15.49
C PRO A 346 32.82 8.85 14.46
N TYR A 347 31.59 8.66 14.93
CA TYR A 347 30.39 8.44 14.11
C TYR A 347 29.63 9.75 13.82
N GLY A 348 30.20 10.90 14.22
CA GLY A 348 29.55 12.20 14.16
C GLY A 348 28.84 12.56 15.47
N HIS A 349 28.05 13.64 15.42
CA HIS A 349 27.27 14.12 16.55
C HIS A 349 25.95 14.71 16.06
N SER A 350 24.92 14.61 16.89
CA SER A 350 23.58 15.11 16.60
C SER A 350 23.32 16.39 17.38
N GLY A 351 22.36 17.19 16.95
CA GLY A 351 21.92 18.34 17.72
C GLY A 351 20.62 18.95 17.24
N LEU A 352 20.10 19.85 18.07
CA LEU A 352 18.81 20.48 17.92
C LEU A 352 18.94 21.95 18.36
N ALA A 353 18.35 22.87 17.62
CA ALA A 353 18.36 24.29 17.91
C ALA A 353 17.00 24.94 17.64
N VAL A 354 16.67 25.96 18.44
CA VAL A 354 15.51 26.83 18.23
C VAL A 354 15.96 28.27 18.30
N HIS A 355 15.72 29.01 17.22
CA HIS A 355 16.03 30.42 17.11
C HIS A 355 14.89 31.28 17.62
N ARG A 356 15.21 32.52 18.00
CA ARG A 356 14.25 33.54 18.40
C ARG A 356 13.22 33.86 17.32
N THR A 357 13.57 33.68 16.05
CA THR A 357 12.71 33.83 14.88
C THR A 357 11.69 32.69 14.72
N GLY A 358 11.75 31.67 15.57
CA GLY A 358 10.96 30.45 15.43
C GLY A 358 11.56 29.40 14.51
N GLN A 359 12.69 29.69 13.84
CA GLN A 359 13.42 28.68 13.07
C GLN A 359 13.81 27.51 13.99
N ARG A 360 13.51 26.30 13.54
CA ARG A 360 13.82 25.05 14.23
C ARG A 360 14.78 24.25 13.37
N THR A 361 15.89 23.80 13.94
CA THR A 361 16.99 23.16 13.21
C THR A 361 17.39 21.87 13.91
N THR A 362 17.59 20.79 13.17
CA THR A 362 18.19 19.55 13.69
C THR A 362 19.23 19.02 12.72
N TRP A 363 20.22 18.32 13.25
CA TRP A 363 21.20 17.61 12.44
C TRP A 363 21.51 16.25 13.04
N SER A 364 21.74 15.27 12.16
CA SER A 364 22.13 13.93 12.55
C SER A 364 23.14 13.34 11.56
N PRO A 365 24.15 12.58 12.02
CA PRO A 365 25.12 11.95 11.14
C PRO A 365 24.44 10.94 10.19
N LEU A 366 24.91 10.90 8.94
CA LEU A 366 24.58 9.83 8.00
C LEU A 366 25.24 8.51 8.38
N PRO A 367 24.72 7.36 7.89
CA PRO A 367 25.43 6.09 7.96
C PRO A 367 26.87 6.24 7.49
N ASN A 368 27.80 5.61 8.19
CA ASN A 368 29.22 5.72 7.88
C ASN A 368 29.98 4.44 8.22
N ASP A 369 31.09 4.25 7.52
CA ASP A 369 32.03 3.17 7.74
C ASP A 369 33.48 3.70 7.79
N HIS A 370 34.47 2.80 7.64
CA HIS A 370 35.89 3.17 7.68
C HIS A 370 36.35 4.03 6.49
N LEU A 371 35.61 4.08 5.37
CA LEU A 371 35.94 4.92 4.21
C LEU A 371 35.19 6.26 4.21
N GLY A 372 34.02 6.38 4.81
CA GLY A 372 33.29 7.64 4.78
C GLY A 372 31.82 7.54 5.16
N SER A 373 31.11 8.65 4.97
CA SER A 373 29.66 8.69 5.06
C SER A 373 29.02 8.17 3.77
N MET A 374 27.83 7.59 3.89
CA MET A 374 27.05 7.06 2.78
C MET A 374 25.73 7.82 2.67
N LEU A 375 25.35 8.16 1.44
CA LEU A 375 24.08 8.76 1.09
C LEU A 375 23.22 7.68 0.43
N ASP A 376 22.31 7.11 1.21
CA ASP A 376 21.29 6.18 0.75
C ASP A 376 19.96 6.93 0.64
N ARG A 377 19.21 6.68 -0.44
CA ARG A 377 17.98 7.44 -0.72
C ARG A 377 16.86 7.14 0.27
N ASP A 378 16.69 5.87 0.63
CA ASP A 378 15.59 5.42 1.46
C ASP A 378 15.86 5.79 2.92
N ASP A 379 17.10 5.62 3.39
CA ASP A 379 17.57 6.07 4.71
C ASP A 379 17.51 7.61 4.84
N LEU A 380 17.83 8.37 3.79
CA LEU A 380 17.73 9.83 3.84
C LEU A 380 16.28 10.30 4.02
N ALA A 381 15.33 9.71 3.28
CA ALA A 381 13.92 10.05 3.41
C ALA A 381 13.38 9.75 4.82
N GLU A 382 13.70 8.57 5.37
CA GLU A 382 13.29 8.19 6.73
C GLU A 382 13.87 9.15 7.78
N ARG A 383 15.14 9.53 7.65
CA ARG A 383 15.79 10.50 8.55
C ARG A 383 15.15 11.88 8.47
N ILE A 384 14.82 12.35 7.27
CA ILE A 384 14.17 13.65 7.09
C ILE A 384 12.76 13.61 7.71
N GLU A 385 12.01 12.52 7.55
CA GLU A 385 10.69 12.38 8.18
C GLU A 385 10.81 12.46 9.72
N GLN A 386 11.73 11.69 10.31
CA GLN A 386 11.97 11.70 11.75
C GLN A 386 12.39 13.10 12.23
N ALA A 387 13.24 13.79 11.47
CA ALA A 387 13.65 15.15 11.75
C ALA A 387 12.48 16.16 11.66
N LEU A 388 11.61 16.04 10.65
CA LEU A 388 10.41 16.88 10.52
C LEU A 388 9.49 16.72 11.74
N ARG A 389 9.20 15.49 12.14
CA ARG A 389 8.39 15.20 13.34
C ARG A 389 9.03 15.77 14.61
N LEU A 390 10.33 15.54 14.78
CA LEU A 390 11.09 16.06 15.92
C LEU A 390 11.02 17.59 16.01
N LEU A 391 11.19 18.29 14.89
CA LEU A 391 11.16 19.75 14.84
C LEU A 391 9.74 20.31 14.98
N ALA A 392 8.74 19.66 14.37
CA ALA A 392 7.36 20.14 14.39
C ALA A 392 6.72 20.02 15.78
N GLU A 393 7.12 19.01 16.54
CA GLU A 393 6.49 18.65 17.82
C GLU A 393 7.30 19.11 19.05
N ILE A 394 8.20 20.09 18.90
CA ILE A 394 8.86 20.74 20.05
C ILE A 394 7.77 21.41 20.91
N PRO A 395 7.64 21.06 22.20
CA PRO A 395 6.57 21.57 23.04
C PRO A 395 6.70 23.08 23.28
N ASP A 396 5.58 23.72 23.62
CA ASP A 396 5.49 25.12 24.03
C ASP A 396 6.00 26.16 23.01
N LEU A 397 6.17 25.74 21.75
CA LEU A 397 6.39 26.65 20.63
C LEU A 397 5.08 27.01 19.93
N PRO A 398 4.90 28.27 19.50
CA PRO A 398 3.81 28.65 18.63
C PRO A 398 3.75 27.81 17.35
N THR A 399 2.55 27.60 16.83
CA THR A 399 2.31 26.89 15.57
C THR A 399 2.26 27.90 14.42
N PRO A 400 3.25 27.94 13.51
CA PRO A 400 3.17 28.82 12.34
C PRO A 400 2.04 28.39 11.41
N ALA A 401 1.46 29.32 10.67
CA ALA A 401 0.49 28.99 9.62
C ALA A 401 1.17 28.24 8.47
N SER A 402 2.39 28.62 8.12
CA SER A 402 3.15 28.03 7.02
C SER A 402 4.64 28.15 7.24
N VAL A 403 5.37 27.18 6.69
CA VAL A 403 6.82 27.07 6.88
C VAL A 403 7.53 26.88 5.56
N ALA A 404 8.72 27.45 5.49
CA ALA A 404 9.74 27.21 4.51
C ALA A 404 10.65 26.09 5.03
N LEU A 405 11.05 25.18 4.16
CA LEU A 405 11.94 24.08 4.50
C LEU A 405 13.29 24.28 3.80
N ALA A 406 14.37 24.10 4.56
CA ALA A 406 15.72 24.01 4.03
C ALA A 406 16.38 22.74 4.55
N ALA A 407 17.28 22.16 3.76
CA ALA A 407 18.04 21.01 4.17
C ALA A 407 19.45 21.06 3.59
N GLY A 408 20.40 20.38 4.23
CA GLY A 408 21.78 20.33 3.76
C GLY A 408 22.53 19.09 4.18
N LEU A 409 23.64 18.85 3.48
CA LEU A 409 24.63 17.82 3.78
C LEU A 409 25.97 18.52 4.03
N GLU A 410 26.55 18.32 5.21
CA GLU A 410 27.84 18.92 5.56
C GLU A 410 28.59 18.11 6.66
N PRO A 411 29.93 17.91 6.53
CA PRO A 411 30.74 18.09 5.33
C PRO A 411 30.49 16.99 4.30
N VAL A 412 30.52 17.30 3.00
CA VAL A 412 30.32 16.29 1.93
C VAL A 412 31.62 15.64 1.42
N ALA A 413 32.77 16.02 1.98
CA ALA A 413 34.04 15.41 1.66
C ALA A 413 34.03 13.92 2.02
N GLY A 414 34.28 13.05 1.04
CA GLY A 414 34.25 11.59 1.23
C GLY A 414 32.85 10.99 1.37
N LEU A 415 31.79 11.76 1.04
CA LEU A 415 30.43 11.23 0.93
C LEU A 415 30.29 10.41 -0.37
N THR A 416 29.75 9.21 -0.26
CA THR A 416 29.50 8.29 -1.39
C THR A 416 28.01 7.96 -1.48
N GLU A 417 27.48 7.80 -2.70
CA GLU A 417 26.10 7.33 -2.91
C GLU A 417 26.12 5.80 -2.98
N ASP A 418 25.39 5.15 -2.08
CA ASP A 418 25.38 3.68 -1.94
C ASP A 418 24.16 3.19 -1.15
N ASP A 419 23.90 1.89 -1.21
CA ASP A 419 22.87 1.24 -0.39
C ASP A 419 23.36 1.05 1.04
N ALA A 420 22.64 1.59 2.03
CA ALA A 420 22.98 1.51 3.45
C ALA A 420 23.00 0.06 3.99
N HIS A 421 22.26 -0.85 3.36
CA HIS A 421 22.13 -2.27 3.73
C HIS A 421 23.10 -3.17 2.95
N THR A 422 23.59 -2.75 1.78
CA THR A 422 24.59 -3.47 0.99
C THR A 422 25.75 -2.57 0.51
N PRO A 423 26.64 -2.13 1.43
CA PRO A 423 27.65 -1.13 1.12
C PRO A 423 28.60 -1.55 -0.01
N ARG A 424 28.96 -0.59 -0.86
CA ARG A 424 30.08 -0.60 -1.84
C ARG A 424 29.90 -1.46 -3.07
N ARG A 425 28.68 -1.72 -3.52
CA ARG A 425 28.43 -2.35 -4.84
C ARG A 425 28.48 -1.36 -6.00
N HIS A 426 28.20 -0.08 -5.76
CA HIS A 426 28.05 0.94 -6.81
C HIS A 426 28.79 2.24 -6.46
N ALA A 427 30.01 2.14 -5.91
CA ALA A 427 30.76 3.31 -5.43
C ALA A 427 30.93 4.40 -6.51
N GLY A 428 30.12 5.45 -6.40
CA GLY A 428 30.24 6.69 -7.17
C GLY A 428 31.46 7.53 -6.72
N SER A 429 31.84 8.51 -7.54
CA SER A 429 33.01 9.35 -7.31
C SER A 429 32.92 10.22 -6.04
N SER A 430 34.01 10.28 -5.29
CA SER A 430 34.20 11.23 -4.17
C SER A 430 34.09 12.68 -4.66
N ARG A 431 33.32 13.52 -3.96
CA ARG A 431 33.08 14.93 -4.30
C ARG A 431 33.98 15.90 -3.51
N VAL A 432 34.21 17.10 -4.06
CA VAL A 432 35.12 18.13 -3.52
C VAL A 432 34.38 19.33 -2.90
N ALA A 433 33.07 19.46 -3.10
CA ALA A 433 32.28 20.56 -2.55
C ALA A 433 32.36 20.61 -1.00
N PRO A 434 32.30 21.80 -0.37
CA PRO A 434 32.33 21.91 1.08
C PRO A 434 31.00 21.52 1.73
N HIS A 435 29.88 21.77 1.06
CA HIS A 435 28.52 21.48 1.52
C HIS A 435 27.55 21.35 0.33
N VAL A 436 26.41 20.70 0.55
CA VAL A 436 25.26 20.70 -0.36
C VAL A 436 24.07 21.26 0.39
N ARG A 437 23.35 22.23 -0.18
CA ARG A 437 22.22 22.89 0.48
C ARG A 437 21.06 23.06 -0.48
N VAL A 438 19.87 22.72 -0.01
CA VAL A 438 18.58 23.05 -0.63
C VAL A 438 18.03 24.25 0.13
N LEU A 439 18.04 25.41 -0.54
CA LEU A 439 17.45 26.63 0.01
C LEU A 439 15.93 26.60 -0.16
N PRO A 440 15.17 27.29 0.73
CA PRO A 440 13.73 27.36 0.58
C PRO A 440 13.35 28.17 -0.66
N ALA A 441 12.60 27.56 -1.57
CA ALA A 441 12.00 28.24 -2.73
C ALA A 441 10.47 28.37 -2.59
N ASP A 442 9.88 27.54 -1.74
CA ASP A 442 8.46 27.37 -1.52
C ASP A 442 8.15 27.18 -0.03
N MET A 443 6.86 27.24 0.27
CA MET A 443 6.29 27.07 1.59
C MET A 443 5.17 26.03 1.57
N VAL A 444 4.99 25.38 2.71
CA VAL A 444 3.93 24.39 2.97
C VAL A 444 3.14 24.81 4.21
N PRO A 445 1.79 24.62 4.23
CA PRO A 445 1.04 24.81 5.47
C PRO A 445 1.57 23.90 6.57
N PHE A 446 1.76 24.43 7.78
CA PHE A 446 2.33 23.65 8.88
C PHE A 446 1.45 22.45 9.26
N THR A 447 0.12 22.59 9.11
CA THR A 447 -0.84 21.49 9.27
C THR A 447 -0.62 20.35 8.26
N THR A 448 -0.19 20.68 7.05
CA THR A 448 0.15 19.67 6.03
C THR A 448 1.44 18.95 6.38
N LEU A 449 2.45 19.67 6.88
CA LEU A 449 3.68 19.06 7.40
C LEU A 449 3.39 18.06 8.52
N LEU A 450 2.50 18.40 9.45
CA LEU A 450 2.10 17.50 10.54
C LEU A 450 1.30 16.28 10.05
N ALA A 451 0.42 16.46 9.07
CA ALA A 451 -0.46 15.40 8.57
C ALA A 451 0.25 14.44 7.60
N HIS A 452 1.22 14.94 6.83
CA HIS A 452 1.89 14.22 5.74
C HIS A 452 3.43 14.35 5.77
N PRO A 453 4.10 14.08 6.91
CA PRO A 453 5.55 14.31 7.02
C PRO A 453 6.38 13.41 6.10
N ALA A 454 5.91 12.19 5.78
CA ALA A 454 6.60 11.27 4.86
C ALA A 454 6.64 11.85 3.43
N GLU A 455 5.50 12.32 2.92
CA GLU A 455 5.43 12.94 1.59
C GLU A 455 6.28 14.22 1.49
N VAL A 456 6.34 15.02 2.57
CA VAL A 456 7.23 16.19 2.65
C VAL A 456 8.69 15.74 2.65
N ALA A 457 9.02 14.69 3.40
CA ALA A 457 10.37 14.14 3.49
C ALA A 457 10.87 13.61 2.15
N ASP A 458 10.01 12.92 1.39
CA ASP A 458 10.33 12.41 0.06
C ASP A 458 10.74 13.54 -0.90
N GLU A 459 9.98 14.64 -0.90
CA GLU A 459 10.28 15.80 -1.74
C GLU A 459 11.60 16.49 -1.34
N ILE A 460 11.82 16.70 -0.04
CA ILE A 460 13.07 17.31 0.46
C ILE A 460 14.28 16.39 0.22
N SER A 461 14.10 15.08 0.40
CA SER A 461 15.11 14.05 0.08
C SER A 461 15.47 14.08 -1.41
N ALA A 462 14.46 14.10 -2.29
CA ALA A 462 14.66 14.19 -3.74
C ALA A 462 15.42 15.47 -4.14
N ARG A 463 15.08 16.62 -3.56
CA ARG A 463 15.80 17.89 -3.78
C ARG A 463 17.25 17.81 -3.32
N LEU A 464 17.51 17.20 -2.17
CA LEU A 464 18.87 17.03 -1.65
C LEU A 464 19.70 16.09 -2.53
N HIS A 465 19.14 14.96 -2.98
CA HIS A 465 19.80 14.08 -3.93
C HIS A 465 20.13 14.79 -5.23
N LEU A 466 19.18 15.54 -5.80
CA LEU A 466 19.40 16.30 -7.02
C LEU A 466 20.51 17.35 -6.84
N ALA A 467 20.48 18.10 -5.73
CA ALA A 467 21.51 19.07 -5.39
C ALA A 467 22.88 18.41 -5.19
N PHE A 468 22.93 17.23 -4.58
CA PHE A 468 24.16 16.44 -4.41
C PHE A 468 24.74 15.96 -5.75
N GLN A 469 23.89 15.51 -6.67
CA GLN A 469 24.31 15.08 -8.01
C GLN A 469 24.89 16.24 -8.83
N GLN A 470 24.33 17.45 -8.66
CA GLN A 470 24.75 18.69 -9.34
C GLN A 470 25.98 19.37 -8.71
N ALA A 471 26.33 19.02 -7.46
CA ALA A 471 27.51 19.57 -6.80
C ALA A 471 28.78 18.95 -7.42
N HIS A 472 29.50 19.74 -8.21
CA HIS A 472 30.78 19.38 -8.83
C HIS A 472 31.97 19.66 -7.90
#